data_AF-A0A8C2MCH0-F1
#
_entry.id   AF-A0A8C2MCH0-F1
#
_cell.length_a   1.000
_cell.length_b   1.000
_cell.length_c   1.000
_cell.angle_alpha   90.00
_cell.angle_beta   90.00
_cell.angle_gamma   90.00
#
_symmetry.space_group_name_H-M   'P 1'
#
loop_
_entity.id
_entity.type
_entity.pdbx_description
1 polymer ?
#
loop_
_entity_poly.entity_id
_entity_poly.type
_entity_poly.pdbx_seq_one_letter_code
_entity_poly.pdbx_strand_id
1 'polypeptide(L)'
;MTSQVRQNYSTKVEAAVSRLVNLHLPLFQDMQKPSQDEWGKTQEAMEVALALEKNLNQALLDLHSLGSGRTDPHLCDFLESHFLDEEVELIKKMGNHLTNIRRVAGPQPTQTGVPHPSLGEYLFERLTLKHD
;
A
#
# COMPACT_ATOMS: atom_id res chain seq x y z
N MET A 1 4.90 -32.97 -6.06
CA MET A 1 3.68 -33.44 -6.76
C MET A 1 3.10 -32.25 -7.50
N THR A 2 2.81 -32.37 -8.80
CA THR A 2 2.19 -31.29 -9.59
C THR A 2 0.68 -31.48 -9.61
N SER A 3 -0.07 -30.39 -9.44
CA SER A 3 -1.54 -30.40 -9.44
C SER A 3 -2.10 -30.82 -10.81
N GLN A 4 -3.20 -31.57 -10.80
CA GLN A 4 -3.89 -32.06 -12.01
C GLN A 4 -4.51 -30.93 -12.85
N VAL A 5 -4.78 -29.77 -12.23
CA VAL A 5 -5.38 -28.61 -12.91
C VAL A 5 -4.36 -27.57 -13.38
N ARG A 6 -3.06 -27.79 -13.12
CA ARG A 6 -2.01 -26.81 -13.44
C ARG A 6 -1.78 -26.77 -14.95
N GLN A 7 -2.16 -25.67 -15.59
CA GLN A 7 -1.93 -25.39 -17.01
C GLN A 7 -1.33 -23.99 -17.16
N ASN A 8 -0.27 -23.87 -17.95
CA ASN A 8 0.43 -22.60 -18.23
C ASN A 8 0.96 -21.81 -17.00
N TYR A 9 0.94 -22.38 -15.80
CA TYR A 9 1.36 -21.70 -14.56
C TYR A 9 2.79 -22.05 -14.16
N SER A 10 3.74 -21.13 -14.35
CA SER A 10 5.16 -21.37 -14.05
C SER A 10 5.46 -21.41 -12.55
N THR A 11 6.44 -22.22 -12.13
CA THR A 11 6.93 -22.23 -10.73
C THR A 11 7.51 -20.89 -10.30
N LYS A 12 8.02 -20.08 -11.24
CA LYS A 12 8.49 -18.72 -10.94
C LYS A 12 7.34 -17.77 -10.64
N VAL A 13 6.24 -17.88 -11.38
CA VAL A 13 5.01 -17.13 -11.13
C VAL A 13 4.43 -17.53 -9.78
N GLU A 14 4.32 -18.84 -9.52
CA GLU A 14 3.86 -19.36 -8.23
C GLU A 14 4.66 -18.80 -7.05
N ALA A 15 5.99 -18.84 -7.12
CA ALA A 15 6.83 -18.28 -6.07
C ALA A 15 6.66 -16.76 -5.95
N ALA A 16 6.41 -16.05 -7.04
CA ALA A 16 6.19 -14.60 -7.03
C ALA A 16 4.82 -14.23 -6.45
N VAL A 17 3.77 -14.98 -6.76
CA VAL A 17 2.45 -14.85 -6.13
C VAL A 17 2.54 -15.11 -4.63
N SER A 18 3.25 -16.15 -4.19
CA SER A 18 3.46 -16.38 -2.75
C SER A 18 4.19 -15.23 -2.06
N ARG A 19 5.20 -14.63 -2.72
CA ARG A 19 5.87 -13.44 -2.19
C ARG A 19 4.94 -12.23 -2.12
N LEU A 20 4.11 -12.02 -3.14
CA LEU A 20 3.15 -10.93 -3.17
C LEU A 20 2.09 -11.08 -2.07
N VAL A 21 1.58 -12.28 -1.85
CA VAL A 21 0.65 -12.57 -0.73
C VAL A 21 1.29 -12.21 0.61
N ASN A 22 2.57 -12.51 0.81
CA ASN A 22 3.27 -12.13 2.04
C ASN A 22 3.48 -10.61 2.18
N LEU A 23 3.54 -9.87 1.07
CA LEU A 23 3.62 -8.41 1.08
C LEU A 23 2.26 -7.76 1.37
N HIS A 24 1.18 -8.25 0.76
CA HIS A 24 -0.18 -7.71 0.91
C HIS A 24 -0.83 -8.12 2.24
N LEU A 25 -0.52 -9.32 2.72
CA LEU A 25 -0.99 -9.87 3.98
C LEU A 25 0.22 -10.34 4.80
N PRO A 26 0.88 -9.46 5.58
CA PRO A 26 1.89 -9.87 6.56
C PRO A 26 1.35 -10.85 7.63
N LEU A 27 0.07 -11.22 7.57
CA LEU A 27 -0.63 -12.10 8.50
C LEU A 27 -0.44 -13.61 8.26
N PHE A 28 -0.02 -14.07 7.07
CA PHE A 28 -0.18 -15.50 6.72
C PHE A 28 1.08 -16.38 6.75
N GLN A 29 2.28 -15.88 6.52
CA GLN A 29 3.53 -16.65 6.66
C GLN A 29 4.69 -15.71 7.00
N ASP A 30 5.33 -15.93 8.16
CA ASP A 30 6.42 -15.12 8.73
C ASP A 30 6.12 -13.63 8.88
N MET A 31 5.32 -13.31 9.91
CA MET A 31 5.04 -11.96 10.39
C MET A 31 6.33 -11.18 10.67
N GLN A 32 6.82 -10.41 9.68
CA GLN A 32 7.76 -9.36 9.97
C GLN A 32 7.03 -8.28 10.77
N LYS A 33 7.56 -7.96 11.95
CA LYS A 33 7.06 -6.85 12.75
C LYS A 33 7.07 -5.59 11.87
N PRO A 34 6.06 -4.70 11.97
CA PRO A 34 6.13 -3.41 11.31
C PRO A 34 7.46 -2.71 11.63
N SER A 35 7.97 -1.90 10.69
CA SER A 35 9.28 -1.26 10.81
C SER A 35 9.42 -0.35 12.03
N GLN A 36 8.31 0.10 12.61
CA GLN A 36 8.25 0.98 13.78
C GLN A 36 7.04 0.68 14.66
N ASP A 37 7.21 0.90 15.96
CA ASP A 37 6.16 0.75 16.98
C ASP A 37 5.31 2.02 17.13
N GLU A 38 5.90 3.18 16.86
CA GLU A 38 5.25 4.48 16.87
C GLU A 38 5.28 5.07 15.46
N TRP A 39 4.14 5.61 15.00
CA TRP A 39 3.96 6.13 13.63
C TRP A 39 3.99 7.66 13.55
N GLY A 40 4.26 8.31 14.68
CA GLY A 40 4.32 9.75 14.80
C GLY A 40 3.00 10.44 14.48
N LYS A 41 3.09 11.57 13.76
CA LYS A 41 1.96 12.40 13.35
C LYS A 41 1.22 11.81 12.15
N THR A 42 -0.01 12.27 11.90
CA THR A 42 -0.82 11.81 10.75
C THR A 42 -0.07 11.93 9.42
N GLN A 43 0.73 12.99 9.26
CA GLN A 43 1.56 13.18 8.07
C GLN A 43 2.61 12.06 7.93
N GLU A 44 3.37 11.78 8.99
CA GLU A 44 4.45 10.79 8.99
C GLU A 44 3.89 9.38 8.72
N ALA A 45 2.80 9.03 9.40
CA ALA A 45 2.09 7.77 9.18
C ALA A 45 1.62 7.62 7.72
N MET A 46 1.03 8.67 7.15
CA MET A 46 0.54 8.66 5.77
C MET A 46 1.68 8.61 4.73
N GLU A 47 2.83 9.23 5.01
CA GLU A 47 4.03 9.13 4.16
C GLU A 47 4.57 7.69 4.13
N VAL A 48 4.61 7.02 5.28
CA VAL A 48 5.05 5.62 5.35
C VAL A 48 4.07 4.69 4.65
N ALA A 49 2.76 4.89 4.87
CA ALA A 49 1.74 4.11 4.20
C ALA A 49 1.79 4.29 2.67
N LEU A 50 1.95 5.53 2.17
CA LEU A 50 2.08 5.78 0.73
C LEU A 50 3.33 5.11 0.14
N ALA A 51 4.44 5.07 0.89
CA ALA A 51 5.63 4.35 0.46
C ALA A 51 5.39 2.84 0.39
N LEU A 52 4.61 2.28 1.33
CA LEU A 52 4.22 0.87 1.31
C LEU A 52 3.37 0.55 0.08
N GLU A 53 2.32 1.32 -0.21
CA GLU A 53 1.47 1.10 -1.39
C GLU A 53 2.28 1.20 -2.69
N LYS A 54 3.20 2.16 -2.80
CA LYS A 54 4.10 2.24 -3.98
C LYS A 54 4.97 1.01 -4.14
N ASN A 55 5.46 0.44 -3.05
CA ASN A 55 6.25 -0.79 -3.08
C ASN A 55 5.40 -2.00 -3.47
N LEU A 56 4.15 -2.07 -3.00
CA LEU A 56 3.18 -3.11 -3.41
C LEU A 56 2.85 -3.01 -4.90
N ASN A 57 2.53 -1.82 -5.38
CA ASN A 57 2.28 -1.56 -6.80
C ASN A 57 3.51 -1.93 -7.67
N GLN A 58 4.74 -1.64 -7.21
CA GLN A 58 5.94 -2.08 -7.93
C GLN A 58 6.06 -3.62 -7.97
N ALA A 59 5.78 -4.31 -6.86
CA ALA A 59 5.80 -5.77 -6.83
C ALA A 59 4.74 -6.39 -7.75
N LEU A 60 3.57 -5.75 -7.88
CA LEU A 60 2.51 -6.13 -8.81
C LEU A 60 2.94 -5.94 -10.27
N LEU A 61 3.58 -4.82 -10.61
CA LEU A 61 4.12 -4.57 -11.95
C LEU A 61 5.25 -5.54 -12.32
N ASP A 62 6.10 -5.90 -11.36
CA ASP A 62 7.16 -6.90 -11.56
C ASP A 62 6.56 -8.30 -11.79
N LEU A 63 5.50 -8.65 -11.06
CA LEU A 63 4.77 -9.91 -11.25
C LEU A 63 4.06 -9.94 -12.61
N HIS A 64 3.44 -8.83 -13.01
CA HIS A 64 2.82 -8.69 -14.33
C HIS A 64 3.83 -8.86 -15.45
N SER A 65 4.98 -8.20 -15.34
CA SER A 65 6.10 -8.33 -16.29
C SER A 65 6.60 -9.78 -16.37
N LEU A 66 6.66 -10.49 -15.24
CA LEU A 66 7.00 -11.91 -15.19
C LEU A 66 5.94 -12.79 -15.87
N GLY A 67 4.65 -12.51 -15.65
CA GLY A 67 3.53 -13.19 -16.33
C GLY A 67 3.60 -13.02 -17.85
N SER A 68 3.79 -11.79 -18.31
CA SER A 68 3.94 -11.45 -19.72
C SER A 68 5.13 -12.19 -20.36
N GLY A 69 6.30 -12.15 -19.71
CA GLY A 69 7.49 -12.88 -20.16
C GLY A 69 7.37 -14.41 -20.11
N ARG A 70 6.38 -14.95 -19.38
CA ARG A 70 6.05 -16.38 -19.33
C ARG A 70 4.87 -16.75 -20.22
N THR A 71 4.29 -15.77 -20.92
CA THR A 71 3.11 -15.97 -21.78
C THR A 71 1.93 -16.52 -20.97
N ASP A 72 1.74 -15.99 -19.76
CA ASP A 72 0.61 -16.28 -18.88
C ASP A 72 -0.42 -15.14 -18.95
N PRO A 73 -1.30 -15.12 -19.97
CA PRO A 73 -2.27 -14.04 -20.15
C PRO A 73 -3.31 -13.99 -19.03
N HIS A 74 -3.62 -15.14 -18.42
CA HIS A 74 -4.58 -15.21 -17.32
C HIS A 74 -4.05 -14.47 -16.08
N LEU A 75 -2.76 -14.63 -15.76
CA LEU A 75 -2.16 -13.88 -14.67
C LEU A 75 -2.17 -12.37 -14.95
N CYS A 76 -1.78 -11.94 -16.16
CA CYS A 76 -1.75 -10.52 -16.51
C CYS A 76 -3.15 -9.89 -16.41
N ASP A 77 -4.17 -10.53 -16.99
CA ASP A 77 -5.57 -10.09 -16.93
C ASP A 77 -6.08 -10.00 -15.49
N PHE A 78 -5.75 -10.99 -14.65
CA PHE A 78 -6.10 -10.99 -13.23
C PHE A 78 -5.48 -9.82 -12.46
N LEU A 79 -4.20 -9.50 -12.71
CA LEU A 79 -3.52 -8.38 -12.05
C LEU A 79 -4.06 -7.02 -12.51
N GLU A 80 -4.32 -6.86 -13.80
CA GLU A 80 -4.92 -5.65 -14.37
C GLU A 80 -6.33 -5.41 -13.79
N SER A 81 -7.18 -6.44 -13.83
CA SER A 81 -8.60 -6.33 -13.48
C SER A 81 -8.89 -6.14 -11.99
N HIS A 82 -7.98 -6.59 -11.11
CA HIS A 82 -8.26 -6.66 -9.68
C HIS A 82 -7.28 -5.88 -8.79
N PHE A 83 -6.10 -5.49 -9.29
CA PHE A 83 -5.07 -4.90 -8.43
C PHE A 83 -4.50 -3.61 -8.98
N LEU A 84 -4.08 -3.59 -10.25
CA LEU A 84 -3.31 -2.46 -10.78
C LEU A 84 -4.12 -1.16 -10.80
N ASP A 85 -5.40 -1.20 -11.18
CA ASP A 85 -6.25 -0.01 -11.16
C ASP A 85 -6.54 0.46 -9.72
N GLU A 86 -6.86 -0.48 -8.81
CA GLU A 86 -7.14 -0.16 -7.40
C GLU A 86 -5.93 0.48 -6.70
N GLU A 87 -4.73 -0.04 -6.94
CA GLU A 87 -3.47 0.50 -6.39
C GLU A 87 -3.20 1.93 -6.88
N VAL A 88 -3.43 2.21 -8.18
CA VAL A 88 -3.25 3.56 -8.73
C VAL A 88 -4.25 4.54 -8.11
N GLU A 89 -5.50 4.13 -7.94
CA GLU A 89 -6.53 4.95 -7.29
C GLU A 89 -6.18 5.21 -5.82
N LEU A 90 -5.73 4.20 -5.08
CA LEU A 90 -5.33 4.31 -3.69
C LEU A 90 -4.12 5.24 -3.52
N ILE A 91 -3.05 5.03 -4.30
CA ILE A 91 -1.84 5.87 -4.30
C ILE A 91 -2.20 7.34 -4.57
N LYS A 92 -3.11 7.58 -5.52
CA LYS A 92 -3.61 8.93 -5.83
C LYS A 92 -4.39 9.53 -4.66
N LYS A 93 -5.30 8.77 -4.06
CA LYS A 93 -6.09 9.19 -2.89
C LYS A 93 -5.18 9.58 -1.73
N MET A 94 -4.19 8.75 -1.41
CA MET A 94 -3.19 9.04 -0.36
C MET A 94 -2.30 10.24 -0.69
N GLY A 95 -1.89 10.40 -1.96
CA GLY A 95 -1.17 11.61 -2.40
C GLY A 95 -1.96 12.90 -2.21
N ASN A 96 -3.28 12.85 -2.49
CA ASN A 96 -4.19 13.97 -2.24
C ASN A 96 -4.33 14.25 -0.74
N HIS A 97 -4.43 13.21 0.09
CA HIS A 97 -4.44 13.35 1.55
C HIS A 97 -3.18 14.02 2.08
N LEU A 98 -2.00 13.59 1.66
CA LEU A 98 -0.74 14.22 2.06
C LEU A 98 -0.67 15.69 1.66
N THR A 99 -1.13 16.03 0.46
CA THR A 99 -1.18 17.41 -0.01
C THR A 99 -2.12 18.24 0.87
N ASN A 100 -3.28 17.70 1.24
CA ASN A 100 -4.22 18.36 2.13
C ASN A 100 -3.67 18.53 3.56
N ILE A 101 -3.06 17.50 4.13
CA ILE A 101 -2.43 17.53 5.47
C ILE A 101 -1.35 18.63 5.50
N ARG A 102 -0.44 18.65 4.52
CA ARG A 102 0.63 19.66 4.43
C ARG A 102 0.09 21.08 4.27
N ARG A 103 -1.06 21.24 3.59
CA ARG A 103 -1.72 22.55 3.42
C ARG A 103 -2.38 23.05 4.71
N VAL A 104 -2.96 22.16 5.52
CA VAL A 104 -3.62 22.53 6.78
C VAL A 104 -2.67 22.50 7.98
N ALA A 105 -1.46 21.99 7.81
CA ALA A 105 -0.38 22.08 8.79
C ALA A 105 0.02 23.55 9.00
N GLY A 106 -0.60 24.18 10.00
CA GLY A 106 -0.23 25.53 10.45
C GLY A 106 1.08 25.55 11.25
N PRO A 107 1.60 26.75 11.59
CA PRO A 107 2.78 26.88 12.44
C PRO A 107 2.54 26.18 13.79
N GLN A 108 3.47 25.31 14.20
CA GLN A 108 3.37 24.63 15.48
C GLN A 108 3.37 25.65 16.61
N PRO A 109 2.44 25.57 17.59
CA PRO A 109 2.63 26.27 18.84
C PRO A 109 3.90 25.71 19.50
N THR A 110 4.90 26.56 19.64
CA THR A 110 6.08 26.25 20.45
C THR A 110 5.63 25.96 21.87
N GLN A 111 5.88 24.73 22.33
CA GLN A 111 5.85 24.30 23.72
C GLN A 111 4.47 24.24 24.39
N THR A 112 3.78 23.13 24.21
CA THR A 112 3.00 22.53 25.31
C THR A 112 3.38 21.06 25.38
N GLY A 113 3.83 20.57 26.55
CA GLY A 113 4.29 19.20 26.77
C GLY A 113 3.19 18.13 26.69
N VAL A 114 2.12 18.39 25.92
CA VAL A 114 0.99 17.49 25.71
C VAL A 114 0.94 17.19 24.22
N PRO A 115 1.03 15.91 23.79
CA PRO A 115 0.85 15.53 22.41
C PRO A 115 -0.65 15.65 22.08
N HIS A 116 -1.08 16.86 21.72
CA HIS A 116 -2.41 17.08 21.17
C HIS A 116 -2.29 17.21 19.64
N PRO A 117 -3.18 16.58 18.86
CA PRO A 117 -3.24 16.80 17.41
C PRO A 117 -3.33 18.29 17.11
N SER A 118 -2.60 18.73 16.10
CA SER A 118 -2.73 20.12 15.65
C SER A 118 -4.19 20.37 15.18
N LEU A 119 -4.66 21.62 15.21
CA LEU A 119 -5.99 21.95 14.68
C LEU A 119 -6.13 21.49 13.21
N GLY A 120 -5.04 21.55 12.44
CA GLY A 120 -4.98 21.04 11.07
C GLY A 120 -5.24 19.53 10.99
N GLU A 121 -4.58 18.73 11.82
CA GLU A 121 -4.79 17.28 11.89
C GLU A 121 -6.21 16.93 12.32
N TYR A 122 -6.74 17.61 13.34
CA TYR A 122 -8.11 17.40 13.80
C TYR A 122 -9.15 17.70 12.71
N LEU A 123 -8.98 18.82 11.98
CA LEU A 123 -9.86 19.18 10.87
C LEU A 123 -9.75 18.20 9.70
N PHE A 124 -8.54 17.74 9.38
CA PHE A 124 -8.32 16.73 8.36
C PHE A 124 -9.03 15.41 8.71
N GLU A 125 -8.87 14.92 9.93
CA GLU A 125 -9.56 13.72 10.40
C GLU A 125 -11.08 13.87 10.31
N ARG A 126 -11.63 14.99 10.80
CA ARG A 126 -13.07 15.18 10.86
C ARG A 126 -13.74 15.47 9.53
N LEU A 127 -13.10 16.23 8.66
CA LEU A 127 -13.72 16.73 7.43
C LEU A 127 -13.30 15.97 6.18
N THR A 128 -12.19 15.23 6.24
CA THR A 128 -11.73 14.38 5.12
C THR A 128 -11.95 12.92 5.45
N LEU A 129 -11.22 12.36 6.42
CA LEU A 129 -11.20 10.91 6.65
C LEU A 129 -12.55 10.31 7.09
N LYS A 130 -13.35 11.04 7.87
CA LYS A 130 -14.68 10.54 8.32
C LYS A 130 -15.75 10.52 7.23
N HIS A 131 -15.48 11.15 6.09
CA HIS A 131 -16.43 11.29 4.99
C HIS A 131 -15.94 10.59 3.71
N ASP A 132 -14.87 9.81 3.82
CA ASP A 132 -14.17 9.12 2.75
C ASP A 132 -14.49 7.63 2.69
#